data_AF-A0A923MM91-F1
#
_entry.id   AF-A0A923MM91-F1
#
_cell.length_a   1.000
_cell.length_b   1.000
_cell.length_c   1.000
_cell.angle_alpha   90.00
_cell.angle_beta   90.00
_cell.angle_gamma   90.00
#
_symmetry.space_group_name_H-M   'P 1'
#
loop_
_entity.id
_entity.type
_entity.pdbx_description
1 polymer ?
#
loop_
_entity_poly.entity_id
_entity_poly.type
_entity_poly.pdbx_seq_one_letter_code
_entity_poly.pdbx_strand_id
1 'polypeptide(L)'
;MKRRLVHLAFALASAALAVPAVLQAVRLQQAARINEAIARAADPAARPGDFAEARFAHALALARTGGYEAGLAAQKALVQQERGALRTAALYNLGNLHLRQALRKGQAAAVESLPLVELAKQSYRDALRADPGDWDARYNLERALALAPEIDAQAAEEKDPPVGKELTITTAPAMRTDLP
;
A
#
# COMPACT_ATOMS: atom_id res chain seq x y z
N MET A 1 51.78 -14.99 40.27
CA MET A 1 51.12 -15.33 38.98
C MET A 1 49.60 -15.49 39.12
N LYS A 2 49.08 -16.25 40.10
CA LYS A 2 47.62 -16.47 40.30
C LYS A 2 46.75 -15.20 40.41
N ARG A 3 47.18 -14.17 41.15
CA ARG A 3 46.43 -12.90 41.31
C ARG A 3 46.22 -12.16 39.97
N ARG A 4 47.24 -12.14 39.10
CA ARG A 4 47.13 -11.50 37.76
C ARG A 4 46.11 -12.23 36.87
N LEU A 5 46.07 -13.56 36.95
CA LEU A 5 45.09 -14.37 36.22
C LEU A 5 43.65 -14.12 36.70
N VAL A 6 43.44 -14.00 38.02
CA VAL A 6 42.11 -13.66 38.58
C VAL A 6 41.65 -12.27 38.13
N HIS A 7 42.53 -11.26 38.15
CA HIS A 7 42.17 -9.93 37.67
C HIS A 7 41.89 -9.91 36.16
N LEU A 8 42.64 -10.64 35.36
CA LEU A 8 42.39 -10.77 33.92
C LEU A 8 41.07 -11.50 33.63
N ALA A 9 40.79 -12.60 34.33
CA ALA A 9 39.53 -13.33 34.19
C ALA A 9 38.33 -12.46 34.58
N PHE A 10 38.45 -11.70 35.68
CA PHE A 10 37.42 -10.75 36.09
C PHE A 10 37.22 -9.64 35.06
N ALA A 11 38.31 -9.02 34.58
CA ALA A 11 38.22 -7.98 33.56
C ALA A 11 37.56 -8.49 32.26
N LEU A 12 37.90 -9.70 31.82
CA LEU A 12 37.28 -10.33 30.66
C LEU A 12 35.79 -10.62 30.89
N ALA A 13 35.42 -11.15 32.05
CA ALA A 13 34.03 -11.40 32.40
C ALA A 13 33.22 -10.09 32.46
N SER A 14 33.78 -9.04 33.09
CA SER A 14 33.15 -7.72 33.13
C SER A 14 33.01 -7.11 31.73
N ALA A 15 34.03 -7.21 30.88
CA ALA A 15 33.95 -6.72 29.50
C ALA A 15 32.90 -7.49 28.68
N ALA A 16 32.84 -8.82 28.83
CA ALA A 16 31.86 -9.67 28.15
C ALA A 16 30.41 -9.31 28.50
N LEU A 17 30.15 -8.77 29.70
CA LEU A 17 28.84 -8.29 30.12
C LEU A 17 28.60 -6.81 29.77
N ALA A 18 29.63 -5.97 29.87
CA ALA A 18 29.52 -4.53 29.62
C ALA A 18 29.22 -4.22 28.15
N VAL A 19 29.85 -4.93 27.20
CA VAL A 19 29.62 -4.71 25.76
C VAL A 19 28.15 -4.91 25.36
N PRO A 20 27.50 -6.06 25.62
CA PRO A 20 26.09 -6.23 25.27
C PRO A 20 25.19 -5.26 26.04
N ALA A 21 25.51 -4.92 27.31
CA ALA A 21 24.75 -3.93 28.06
C ALA A 21 24.76 -2.55 27.39
N VAL A 22 25.93 -2.10 26.91
CA VAL A 22 26.06 -0.84 26.16
C VAL A 22 25.29 -0.91 24.85
N LEU A 23 25.41 -2.01 24.09
CA LEU A 23 24.66 -2.18 22.84
C LEU A 23 23.14 -2.12 23.08
N GLN A 24 22.64 -2.76 24.14
CA GLN A 24 21.23 -2.71 24.49
C GLN A 24 20.80 -1.32 24.95
N ALA A 25 21.64 -0.61 25.70
CA ALA A 25 21.37 0.78 26.10
C ALA A 25 21.26 1.70 24.87
N VAL A 26 22.15 1.55 23.89
CA VAL A 26 22.09 2.30 22.62
C VAL A 26 20.81 1.97 21.84
N ARG A 27 20.45 0.68 21.72
CA ARG A 27 19.21 0.26 21.05
C ARG A 27 17.97 0.82 21.75
N LEU A 28 17.95 0.78 23.09
CA LEU A 28 16.85 1.34 23.88
C LEU A 28 16.73 2.86 23.67
N GLN A 29 17.86 3.58 23.68
CA GLN A 29 17.85 5.02 23.43
C GLN A 29 17.36 5.36 22.02
N GLN A 30 17.76 4.57 21.02
CA GLN A 30 17.27 4.74 19.65
C GLN A 30 15.75 4.49 19.56
N ALA A 31 15.26 3.41 20.18
CA ALA A 31 13.84 3.11 20.24
C ALA A 31 13.04 4.22 20.94
N ALA A 32 13.56 4.78 22.03
CA ALA A 32 12.94 5.91 22.73
C ALA A 32 12.80 7.14 21.81
N ARG A 33 13.85 7.47 21.05
CA ARG A 33 13.81 8.59 20.08
C ARG A 33 12.78 8.37 18.97
N ILE A 34 12.69 7.15 18.45
CA ILE A 34 11.69 6.78 17.43
C ILE A 34 10.28 6.91 18.03
N ASN A 35 10.05 6.38 19.23
CA ASN A 35 8.76 6.45 19.91
C ASN A 35 8.31 7.90 20.15
N GLU A 36 9.23 8.79 20.57
CA GLU A 36 8.93 10.21 20.69
C GLU A 36 8.58 10.84 19.33
N ALA A 37 9.30 10.48 18.26
CA ALA A 37 9.01 10.97 16.93
C ALA A 37 7.63 10.50 16.42
N ILE A 38 7.27 9.24 16.68
CA ILE A 38 5.94 8.69 16.39
C ILE A 38 4.86 9.44 17.16
N ALA A 39 5.07 9.68 18.46
CA ALA A 39 4.11 10.39 19.30
C ALA A 39 3.88 11.82 18.80
N ARG A 40 4.94 12.54 18.40
CA ARG A 40 4.81 13.88 17.79
C ARG A 40 4.10 13.83 16.44
N ALA A 41 4.39 12.81 15.63
CA ALA A 41 3.77 12.61 14.32
C ALA A 41 2.27 12.29 14.38
N ALA A 42 1.72 11.96 15.55
CA ALA A 42 0.27 11.79 15.73
C ALA A 42 -0.51 13.10 15.55
N ASP A 43 0.15 14.26 15.70
CA ASP A 43 -0.42 15.54 15.33
C ASP A 43 -0.31 15.76 13.81
N PRO A 44 -1.42 15.83 13.06
CA PRO A 44 -1.40 16.07 11.61
C PRO A 44 -0.78 17.43 11.23
N ALA A 45 -0.80 18.42 12.13
CA ALA A 45 -0.21 19.74 11.89
C ALA A 45 1.32 19.75 12.11
N ALA A 46 1.85 18.75 12.81
CA ALA A 46 3.29 18.61 13.01
C ALA A 46 3.99 18.22 11.70
N ARG A 47 5.28 18.57 11.59
CA ARG A 47 6.10 18.04 10.50
C ARG A 47 6.42 16.57 10.77
N PRO A 48 6.36 15.72 9.74
CA PRO A 48 6.83 14.36 9.87
C PRO A 48 8.34 14.39 10.21
N GLY A 49 8.74 13.65 11.23
CA GLY A 49 10.15 13.50 11.60
C GLY A 49 10.94 12.67 10.59
N ASP A 50 12.25 12.56 10.81
CA ASP A 50 13.15 11.88 9.87
C ASP A 50 13.01 10.35 9.85
N PHE A 51 12.46 9.76 10.92
CA PHE A 51 12.27 8.32 11.02
C PHE A 51 11.10 7.83 10.15
N ALA A 52 11.30 6.73 9.43
CA ALA A 52 10.29 6.14 8.55
C ALA A 52 9.00 5.79 9.31
N GLU A 53 9.13 5.29 10.55
CA GLU A 53 8.02 4.96 11.44
C GLU A 53 7.23 6.22 11.85
N ALA A 54 7.91 7.34 12.07
CA ALA A 54 7.26 8.61 12.36
C ALA A 54 6.52 9.17 11.12
N ARG A 55 7.11 9.05 9.93
CA ARG A 55 6.42 9.40 8.67
C ARG A 55 5.19 8.54 8.44
N PHE A 56 5.27 7.25 8.75
CA PHE A 56 4.13 6.33 8.70
C PHE A 56 3.02 6.73 9.67
N ALA A 57 3.38 7.03 10.92
CA ALA A 57 2.42 7.52 11.92
C ALA A 57 1.76 8.83 11.49
N HIS A 58 2.51 9.76 10.90
CA HIS A 58 1.98 11.02 10.37
C HIS A 58 1.00 10.80 9.21
N ALA A 59 1.33 9.90 8.28
CA ALA A 59 0.41 9.54 7.20
C ALA A 59 -0.90 8.95 7.73
N LEU A 60 -0.84 8.14 8.80
CA LEU A 60 -2.02 7.60 9.46
C LEU A 60 -2.84 8.70 10.16
N ALA A 61 -2.19 9.68 10.80
CA ALA A 61 -2.86 10.83 11.39
C ALA A 61 -3.58 11.66 10.31
N LEU A 62 -2.91 12.00 9.21
CA LEU A 62 -3.50 12.70 8.07
C LEU A 62 -4.68 11.93 7.47
N ALA A 63 -4.58 10.60 7.33
CA ALA A 63 -5.66 9.76 6.84
C ALA A 63 -6.90 9.76 7.75
N ARG A 64 -6.74 10.04 9.05
CA ARG A 64 -7.84 10.11 10.03
C ARG A 64 -8.48 11.50 10.08
N THR A 65 -7.68 12.56 10.01
CA THR A 65 -8.12 13.95 10.28
C THR A 65 -8.07 14.85 9.05
N GLY A 66 -7.04 14.71 8.21
CA GLY A 66 -6.72 15.59 7.07
C GLY A 66 -7.50 15.30 5.79
N GLY A 67 -8.46 14.38 5.84
CA GLY A 67 -9.26 14.00 4.67
C GLY A 67 -8.51 13.11 3.68
N TYR A 68 -9.22 12.72 2.62
CA TYR A 68 -8.74 11.72 1.66
C TYR A 68 -7.46 12.14 0.93
N GLU A 69 -7.37 13.39 0.45
CA GLU A 69 -6.23 13.87 -0.37
C GLU A 69 -4.91 13.92 0.41
N ALA A 70 -4.92 14.46 1.63
CA ALA A 70 -3.70 14.55 2.44
C ALA A 70 -3.17 13.17 2.84
N GLY A 71 -4.08 12.28 3.27
CA GLY A 71 -3.74 10.89 3.55
C GLY A 71 -3.22 10.15 2.30
N LEU A 72 -3.85 10.38 1.14
CA LEU A 72 -3.47 9.78 -0.13
C LEU A 72 -2.04 10.18 -0.53
N ALA A 73 -1.73 11.47 -0.49
CA ALA A 73 -0.40 11.97 -0.83
C ALA A 73 0.69 11.42 0.10
N ALA A 74 0.45 11.45 1.41
CA ALA A 74 1.38 10.93 2.40
C ALA A 74 1.60 9.41 2.24
N GLN A 75 0.54 8.66 1.96
CA GLN A 75 0.64 7.22 1.80
C GLN A 75 1.39 6.83 0.52
N LYS A 76 1.13 7.53 -0.59
CA LYS A 76 1.88 7.34 -1.85
C LYS A 76 3.36 7.63 -1.68
N ALA A 77 3.73 8.68 -0.93
CA ALA A 77 5.13 8.98 -0.63
C ALA A 77 5.82 7.81 0.08
N LEU A 78 5.16 7.22 1.09
CA LEU A 78 5.68 6.04 1.80
C LEU A 78 5.83 4.82 0.87
N VAL A 79 4.87 4.57 -0.03
CA VAL A 79 4.98 3.47 -1.00
C VAL A 79 6.19 3.60 -1.93
N GLN A 80 6.58 4.84 -2.27
CA GLN A 80 7.74 5.11 -3.12
C GLN A 80 9.07 5.07 -2.35
N GLN A 81 9.08 5.60 -1.12
CA GLN A 81 10.31 5.83 -0.36
C GLN A 81 10.71 4.63 0.50
N GLU A 82 9.74 3.88 1.02
CA GLU A 82 9.98 2.78 1.96
C GLU A 82 10.02 1.41 1.27
N ARG A 83 10.52 0.41 2.00
CA ARG A 83 10.58 -1.00 1.57
C ARG A 83 10.09 -1.93 2.68
N GLY A 84 9.92 -3.21 2.35
CA GLY A 84 9.50 -4.23 3.30
C GLY A 84 8.16 -3.91 3.97
N ALA A 85 8.07 -4.19 5.27
CA ALA A 85 6.84 -4.09 6.05
C ALA A 85 6.18 -2.70 5.99
N LEU A 86 6.95 -1.61 6.02
CA LEU A 86 6.38 -0.25 5.96
C LEU A 86 5.73 0.04 4.61
N ARG A 87 6.34 -0.42 3.51
CA ARG A 87 5.73 -0.29 2.17
C ARG A 87 4.48 -1.14 2.04
N THR A 88 4.49 -2.36 2.56
CA THR A 88 3.31 -3.26 2.55
C THR A 88 2.16 -2.65 3.35
N ALA A 89 2.42 -2.21 4.58
CA ALA A 89 1.43 -1.54 5.42
C ALA A 89 0.92 -0.24 4.77
N ALA A 90 1.78 0.45 4.02
CA ALA A 90 1.41 1.64 3.28
C ALA A 90 0.42 1.34 2.13
N LEU A 91 0.65 0.26 1.38
CA LEU A 91 -0.25 -0.22 0.34
C LEU A 91 -1.62 -0.62 0.92
N TYR A 92 -1.62 -1.34 2.04
CA TYR A 92 -2.85 -1.69 2.74
C TYR A 92 -3.64 -0.43 3.16
N ASN A 93 -2.98 0.56 3.77
CA ASN A 93 -3.62 1.81 4.18
C ASN A 93 -4.09 2.66 2.99
N LEU A 94 -3.39 2.60 1.85
CA LEU A 94 -3.79 3.23 0.60
C LEU A 94 -5.11 2.63 0.11
N GLY A 95 -5.23 1.30 0.13
CA GLY A 95 -6.48 0.60 -0.17
C GLY A 95 -7.62 1.01 0.76
N ASN A 96 -7.35 1.08 2.08
CA ASN A 96 -8.33 1.51 3.08
C ASN A 96 -8.80 2.96 2.87
N LEU A 97 -7.92 3.84 2.40
CA LEU A 97 -8.29 5.23 2.07
C LEU A 97 -9.23 5.28 0.87
N HIS A 98 -8.89 4.58 -0.22
CA HIS A 98 -9.72 4.50 -1.42
C HIS A 98 -11.10 3.92 -1.13
N LEU A 99 -11.16 2.78 -0.43
CA LEU A 99 -12.42 2.11 -0.11
C LEU A 99 -13.30 2.97 0.80
N ARG A 100 -12.74 3.59 1.85
CA ARG A 100 -13.52 4.49 2.71
C ARG A 100 -14.04 5.72 1.96
N GLN A 101 -13.26 6.26 1.02
CA GLN A 101 -13.72 7.37 0.18
C GLN A 101 -14.84 6.95 -0.76
N ALA A 102 -14.76 5.76 -1.36
CA ALA A 102 -15.83 5.20 -2.18
C ALA A 102 -17.13 5.06 -1.37
N LEU A 103 -17.04 4.46 -0.18
CA LEU A 103 -18.19 4.24 0.71
C LEU A 103 -18.82 5.55 1.20
N ARG A 104 -18.03 6.61 1.43
CA ARG A 104 -18.55 7.94 1.80
C ARG A 104 -19.42 8.58 0.72
N LYS A 105 -19.14 8.32 -0.57
CA LYS A 105 -19.97 8.81 -1.68
C LYS A 105 -21.36 8.14 -1.72
N GLY A 106 -21.49 6.96 -1.13
CA GLY A 106 -22.75 6.22 -1.04
C GLY A 106 -23.18 5.56 -2.34
N GLN A 107 -24.27 4.77 -2.28
CA GLN A 107 -24.75 3.96 -3.40
C GLN A 107 -25.28 4.78 -4.58
N ALA A 108 -25.78 6.00 -4.32
CA ALA A 108 -26.29 6.89 -5.36
C ALA A 108 -25.21 7.33 -6.37
N ALA A 109 -23.93 7.28 -5.97
CA ALA A 109 -22.77 7.59 -6.79
C ALA A 109 -21.93 6.34 -7.09
N ALA A 110 -22.56 5.17 -7.24
CA ALA A 110 -21.88 3.90 -7.48
C ALA A 110 -20.92 3.96 -8.68
N VAL A 111 -21.37 4.54 -9.80
CA VAL A 111 -20.54 4.70 -11.01
C VAL A 111 -19.33 5.59 -10.77
N GLU A 112 -19.50 6.70 -10.04
CA GLU A 112 -18.41 7.64 -9.73
C GLU A 112 -17.45 7.15 -8.65
N SER A 113 -17.87 6.17 -7.85
CA SER A 113 -17.05 5.56 -6.79
C SER A 113 -16.33 4.30 -7.27
N LEU A 114 -16.74 3.72 -8.40
CA LEU A 114 -16.11 2.55 -9.00
C LEU A 114 -14.59 2.69 -9.16
N PRO A 115 -14.02 3.79 -9.70
CA PRO A 115 -12.57 3.93 -9.81
C PRO A 115 -11.84 3.86 -8.47
N LEU A 116 -12.46 4.35 -7.39
CA LEU A 116 -11.89 4.25 -6.04
C LEU A 116 -11.91 2.81 -5.53
N VAL A 117 -12.96 2.04 -5.82
CA VAL A 117 -13.01 0.62 -5.45
C VAL A 117 -11.95 -0.17 -6.22
N GLU A 118 -11.75 0.11 -7.51
CA GLU A 118 -10.68 -0.51 -8.31
C GLU A 118 -9.28 -0.19 -7.76
N LEU A 119 -9.01 1.08 -7.42
CA LEU A 119 -7.75 1.47 -6.79
C LEU A 119 -7.54 0.79 -5.43
N ALA A 120 -8.62 0.58 -4.66
CA ALA A 120 -8.55 -0.17 -3.42
C ALA A 120 -8.15 -1.62 -3.66
N LYS A 121 -8.82 -2.31 -4.60
CA LYS A 121 -8.52 -3.70 -4.98
C LYS A 121 -7.07 -3.86 -5.41
N GLN A 122 -6.59 -2.97 -6.28
CA GLN A 122 -5.20 -2.98 -6.73
C GLN A 122 -4.22 -2.82 -5.56
N SER A 123 -4.48 -1.86 -4.66
CA SER A 123 -3.61 -1.62 -3.50
C SER A 123 -3.54 -2.81 -2.54
N TYR A 124 -4.67 -3.48 -2.27
CA TYR A 124 -4.67 -4.70 -1.45
C TYR A 124 -3.95 -5.86 -2.15
N ARG A 125 -4.12 -6.02 -3.46
CA ARG A 125 -3.36 -7.02 -4.23
C ARG A 125 -1.86 -6.74 -4.22
N ASP A 126 -1.46 -5.48 -4.32
CA ASP A 126 -0.07 -5.05 -4.18
C ASP A 126 0.49 -5.41 -2.79
N ALA A 127 -0.30 -5.20 -1.73
CA ALA A 127 0.07 -5.58 -0.38
C ALA A 127 0.21 -7.10 -0.23
N LEU A 128 -0.77 -7.87 -0.72
CA LEU A 128 -0.79 -9.33 -0.65
C LEU A 128 0.28 -10.02 -1.52
N ARG A 129 0.75 -9.35 -2.57
CA ARG A 129 1.94 -9.81 -3.31
C ARG A 129 3.21 -9.72 -2.48
N ALA A 130 3.29 -8.77 -1.55
CA ALA A 130 4.42 -8.61 -0.65
C ALA A 130 4.27 -9.46 0.63
N ASP A 131 3.04 -9.59 1.14
CA ASP A 131 2.71 -10.45 2.29
C ASP A 131 1.40 -11.24 2.04
N PRO A 132 1.49 -12.46 1.49
CA PRO A 132 0.32 -13.29 1.24
C PRO A 132 -0.42 -13.75 2.51
N GLY A 133 0.21 -13.62 3.68
CA GLY A 133 -0.33 -14.01 4.98
C GLY A 133 -1.17 -12.94 5.66
N ASP A 134 -1.22 -11.72 5.11
CA ASP A 134 -1.99 -10.61 5.67
C ASP A 134 -3.51 -10.86 5.55
N TRP A 135 -4.11 -11.33 6.65
CA TRP A 135 -5.53 -11.65 6.71
C TRP A 135 -6.42 -10.41 6.56
N ASP A 136 -5.99 -9.27 7.10
CA ASP A 136 -6.75 -8.02 7.04
C ASP A 136 -6.83 -7.50 5.59
N ALA A 137 -5.72 -7.58 4.85
CA ALA A 137 -5.70 -7.22 3.43
C ALA A 137 -6.57 -8.16 2.57
N ARG A 138 -6.58 -9.48 2.86
CA ARG A 138 -7.45 -10.45 2.17
C ARG A 138 -8.91 -10.15 2.42
N TYR A 139 -9.28 -9.98 3.69
CA TYR A 139 -10.65 -9.66 4.06
C TYR A 139 -11.12 -8.36 3.40
N ASN A 140 -10.31 -7.29 3.45
CA ASN A 140 -10.69 -6.02 2.82
C ASN A 140 -10.75 -6.09 1.29
N LEU A 141 -9.92 -6.92 0.66
CA LEU A 141 -10.01 -7.20 -0.77
C LEU A 141 -11.33 -7.91 -1.12
N GLU A 142 -11.74 -8.93 -0.36
CA GLU A 142 -13.02 -9.61 -0.55
C GLU A 142 -14.19 -8.63 -0.41
N ARG A 143 -14.14 -7.74 0.58
CA ARG A 143 -15.16 -6.68 0.76
C ARG A 143 -15.21 -5.72 -0.42
N ALA A 144 -14.06 -5.35 -1.00
CA ALA A 144 -13.98 -4.50 -2.18
C ALA A 144 -14.50 -5.21 -3.44
N LEU A 145 -14.20 -6.51 -3.61
CA LEU A 145 -14.71 -7.34 -4.71
C LEU A 145 -16.22 -7.55 -4.62
N ALA A 146 -16.78 -7.73 -3.42
CA ALA A 146 -18.22 -7.79 -3.22
C ALA A 146 -18.92 -6.48 -3.58
N LEU A 147 -18.26 -5.34 -3.38
CA LEU A 147 -18.78 -4.01 -3.71
C LEU A 147 -18.73 -3.73 -5.22
N ALA A 148 -17.67 -4.16 -5.89
CA ALA A 148 -17.49 -4.03 -7.34
C ALA A 148 -16.92 -5.34 -7.91
N PRO A 149 -17.80 -6.30 -8.26
CA PRO A 149 -17.40 -7.59 -8.83
C PRO A 149 -16.64 -7.38 -10.14
N GLU A 150 -15.62 -8.20 -10.33
CA GLU A 150 -14.89 -8.22 -11.60
C GLU A 150 -15.71 -9.00 -12.61
N ILE A 151 -16.02 -8.37 -13.74
CA ILE A 151 -16.64 -9.06 -14.87
C ILE A 151 -15.50 -9.70 -15.64
N ASP A 152 -15.53 -11.03 -15.72
CA ASP A 152 -14.60 -11.76 -16.57
C ASP A 152 -14.81 -11.33 -18.01
N ALA A 153 -13.74 -10.89 -18.69
CA ALA A 153 -13.84 -10.39 -20.07
C ALA A 153 -14.46 -11.43 -21.01
N GLN A 154 -14.22 -12.72 -20.76
CA GLN A 154 -14.83 -13.83 -21.48
C GLN A 154 -16.35 -13.94 -21.24
N ALA A 155 -16.81 -13.68 -20.01
CA ALA A 155 -18.24 -13.69 -19.67
C ALA A 155 -18.99 -12.45 -20.17
N ALA A 156 -18.26 -11.36 -20.47
CA ALA A 156 -18.82 -10.17 -21.12
C ALA A 156 -18.99 -10.39 -22.64
N GLU A 157 -18.02 -11.02 -23.30
CA GLU A 157 -18.11 -11.38 -24.73
C GLU A 157 -19.22 -12.40 -25.03
N GLU A 158 -19.51 -13.31 -24.12
CA GLU A 158 -20.58 -14.32 -24.28
C GLU A 158 -22.00 -13.71 -24.14
N LYS A 159 -22.13 -12.52 -23.55
CA LYS A 159 -23.41 -11.82 -23.35
C LYS A 159 -23.77 -10.83 -24.45
N ASP A 160 -22.83 -10.45 -25.31
CA ASP A 160 -23.17 -9.64 -26.48
C ASP A 160 -23.77 -10.56 -27.57
N PRO A 161 -24.99 -10.27 -28.07
CA PRO A 161 -25.53 -10.99 -29.21
C PRO A 161 -24.56 -10.84 -30.38
N PRO A 162 -24.34 -11.89 -31.19
CA PRO A 162 -23.33 -11.86 -32.24
C PRO A 162 -23.60 -10.67 -33.15
N VAL A 163 -22.68 -9.70 -33.14
CA VAL A 163 -22.70 -8.58 -34.08
C VAL A 163 -22.69 -9.20 -35.46
N GLY A 164 -23.82 -9.06 -36.16
CA GLY A 164 -23.99 -9.60 -37.50
C GLY A 164 -22.81 -9.19 -38.35
N LYS A 165 -22.09 -10.16 -38.90
CA LYS A 165 -21.09 -9.92 -39.94
C LYS A 165 -21.79 -9.18 -41.07
N GLU A 166 -21.61 -7.85 -41.15
CA GLU A 166 -22.00 -7.07 -42.32
C GLU A 166 -21.18 -7.60 -43.50
N LEU A 167 -21.83 -8.45 -44.30
CA LEU A 167 -21.33 -8.80 -45.63
C LEU A 167 -21.37 -7.52 -46.45
N THR A 168 -20.22 -6.90 -46.64
CA THR A 168 -20.06 -5.70 -47.46
C THR A 168 -20.34 -6.10 -48.91
N ILE A 169 -21.56 -5.89 -49.38
CA ILE A 169 -21.90 -6.01 -50.81
C ILE A 169 -21.33 -4.78 -51.50
N THR A 170 -20.12 -4.92 -52.05
CA THR A 170 -19.55 -3.90 -52.94
C THR A 170 -20.35 -3.88 -54.24
N THR A 171 -21.02 -2.76 -54.50
CA THR A 171 -21.62 -2.45 -55.81
C THR A 171 -20.69 -1.48 -56.53
N ALA A 172 -19.66 -2.00 -57.18
CA ALA A 172 -18.87 -1.22 -58.14
C ALA A 172 -19.26 -1.66 -59.55
N PRO A 173 -19.71 -0.75 -60.44
CA PRO A 173 -19.99 -1.11 -61.83
C PRO A 173 -18.66 -1.30 -62.55
N ALA A 174 -18.49 -2.45 -63.21
CA ALA A 174 -17.32 -2.73 -64.03
C ALA A 174 -17.31 -1.79 -65.25
N MET A 175 -16.47 -0.75 -65.19
CA MET A 175 -16.19 0.10 -66.34
C MET A 175 -15.31 -0.68 -67.33
N ARG A 176 -15.88 -1.05 -68.48
CA ARG A 176 -15.13 -1.58 -69.62
C ARG A 176 -14.47 -0.43 -70.35
N THR A 177 -13.15 -0.39 -70.32
CA THR A 177 -12.34 0.43 -71.22
C THR A 177 -11.88 -0.44 -72.38
N ASP A 178 -12.51 -0.25 -73.53
CA ASP A 178 -12.00 -0.74 -74.82
C ASP A 178 -11.11 0.38 -75.38
N LEU A 179 -9.83 0.09 -75.62
CA LEU A 179 -8.91 0.99 -76.33
C LEU A 179 -8.51 0.34 -77.67
N PRO A 180 -8.32 1.14 -78.74
CA PRO A 180 -8.04 0.68 -80.10
C PRO A 180 -6.64 0.07 -80.27
#